data_AF-A0A7C1T9P7-F1
#
_entry.id   AF-A0A7C1T9P7-F1
#
_cell.length_a   1.000
_cell.length_b   1.000
_cell.length_c   1.000
_cell.angle_alpha   90.00
_cell.angle_beta   90.00
_cell.angle_gamma   90.00
#
_symmetry.space_group_name_H-M   'P 1'
#
loop_
_entity.id
_entity.type
_entity.pdbx_description
1 polymer ?
#
loop_
_entity_poly.entity_id
_entity_poly.type
_entity_poly.pdbx_seq_one_letter_code
_entity_poly.pdbx_strand_id
1 'polypeptide(L)'
;MSGIPAEGWDRELRSSARRLADYLGILLAVEYDVDAIDRIAKARKLEDFAEGIYNALRRRESLLQKLLDEKVKAERGNEDKNFLEKAIKKVKDFSDSDVDRLINSLSDRSDSQLKLLASYVGSMALAHEESTRLREILERLRRTGSQP
;
A
#
# COMPACT_ATOMS: atom_id res chain seq x y z
N MET A 1 2.91 -11.01 -18.78
CA MET A 1 2.56 -9.59 -19.00
C MET A 1 3.57 -8.73 -18.26
N SER A 2 4.56 -8.20 -18.97
CA SER A 2 5.67 -7.41 -18.43
C SER A 2 5.68 -6.07 -19.17
N GLY A 3 5.30 -5.00 -18.48
CA GLY A 3 5.07 -3.71 -19.13
C GLY A 3 5.40 -2.52 -18.26
N ILE A 4 6.63 -2.44 -17.75
CA ILE A 4 7.30 -1.21 -17.31
C ILE A 4 8.79 -1.40 -17.59
N PRO A 5 9.54 -0.42 -18.12
CA PRO A 5 10.92 -0.63 -18.53
C PRO A 5 11.76 -1.23 -17.40
N ALA A 6 12.36 -2.39 -17.68
CA ALA A 6 13.26 -3.07 -16.76
C ALA A 6 14.56 -2.27 -16.52
N GLU A 7 14.86 -1.33 -17.41
CA GLU A 7 16.15 -0.63 -17.48
C GLU A 7 16.17 0.57 -16.53
N GLY A 8 16.94 0.44 -15.44
CA GLY A 8 17.32 1.55 -14.57
C GLY A 8 16.99 1.38 -13.09
N TRP A 9 16.01 0.54 -12.72
CA TRP A 9 15.71 0.25 -11.31
C TRP A 9 16.27 -1.10 -10.90
N ASP A 10 17.10 -1.11 -9.86
CA ASP A 10 17.55 -2.34 -9.23
C ASP A 10 16.39 -3.09 -8.56
N ARG A 11 16.66 -4.35 -8.19
CA ARG A 11 15.68 -5.25 -7.59
C ARG A 11 15.15 -4.71 -6.26
N GLU A 12 15.99 -4.03 -5.48
CA GLU A 12 15.62 -3.56 -4.15
C GLU A 12 14.69 -2.35 -4.25
N LEU A 13 14.96 -1.40 -5.13
CA LEU A 13 14.09 -0.26 -5.42
C LEU A 13 12.71 -0.73 -5.91
N ARG A 14 12.66 -1.68 -6.85
CA ARG A 14 11.41 -2.29 -7.32
C ARG A 14 10.63 -2.94 -6.18
N SER A 15 11.33 -3.61 -5.27
CA SER A 15 10.72 -4.30 -4.14
C SER A 15 10.15 -3.32 -3.12
N SER A 16 10.87 -2.26 -2.78
CA SER A 16 10.38 -1.19 -1.90
C SER A 16 9.19 -0.46 -2.52
N ALA A 17 9.23 -0.17 -3.83
CA ALA A 17 8.12 0.45 -4.53
C ALA A 17 6.88 -0.45 -4.55
N ARG A 18 7.07 -1.76 -4.72
CA ARG A 18 5.96 -2.72 -4.63
C ARG A 18 5.37 -2.78 -3.23
N ARG A 19 6.20 -2.78 -2.17
CA ARG A 19 5.74 -2.76 -0.78
C ARG A 19 4.96 -1.49 -0.45
N LEU A 20 5.41 -0.33 -0.94
CA LEU A 20 4.66 0.91 -0.83
C LEU A 20 3.30 0.82 -1.53
N ALA A 21 3.25 0.30 -2.75
CA ALA A 21 1.99 0.14 -3.48
C ALA A 21 1.02 -0.82 -2.76
N ASP A 22 1.52 -1.95 -2.26
CA ASP A 22 0.74 -2.91 -1.48
C ASP A 22 0.18 -2.26 -0.20
N TYR A 23 0.99 -1.47 0.51
CA TYR A 23 0.56 -0.71 1.70
C TYR A 23 -0.56 0.29 1.37
N LEU A 24 -0.38 1.07 0.30
CA LEU A 24 -1.37 2.06 -0.14
C LEU A 24 -2.68 1.42 -0.62
N GLY A 25 -2.61 0.28 -1.32
CA GLY A 25 -3.79 -0.47 -1.73
C GLY A 25 -4.62 -0.97 -0.54
N ILE A 26 -3.94 -1.34 0.56
CA ILE A 26 -4.61 -1.72 1.81
C ILE A 26 -5.23 -0.51 2.50
N LEU A 27 -4.51 0.63 2.54
CA LEU A 27 -5.04 1.88 3.07
C LEU A 27 -6.32 2.30 2.32
N LEU A 28 -6.32 2.21 0.99
CA LEU A 28 -7.48 2.45 0.15
C LEU A 28 -8.63 1.49 0.44
N ALA A 29 -8.36 0.20 0.61
CA ALA A 29 -9.38 -0.79 0.88
C ALA A 29 -10.08 -0.56 2.23
N VAL A 30 -9.31 -0.19 3.26
CA VAL A 30 -9.78 -0.06 4.64
C VAL A 30 -10.37 1.32 4.93
N GLU A 31 -9.74 2.39 4.45
CA GLU A 31 -10.07 3.78 4.78
C GLU A 31 -10.65 4.58 3.61
N TYR A 32 -10.66 4.01 2.40
CA TYR A 32 -11.04 4.74 1.18
C TYR A 32 -10.14 5.95 0.89
N ASP A 33 -8.88 5.93 1.34
CA ASP A 33 -7.99 7.08 1.15
C ASP A 33 -7.33 7.07 -0.23
N VAL A 34 -8.08 7.60 -1.21
CA VAL A 34 -7.58 7.83 -2.57
C VAL A 34 -6.58 9.00 -2.60
N ASP A 35 -6.74 9.99 -1.73
CA ASP A 35 -5.91 11.21 -1.70
C ASP A 35 -4.44 10.92 -1.39
N ALA A 36 -4.17 9.94 -0.53
CA ALA A 36 -2.82 9.48 -0.17
C ALA A 36 -2.13 8.87 -1.40
N ILE A 37 -2.87 8.08 -2.18
CA ILE A 37 -2.36 7.51 -3.44
C ILE A 37 -2.10 8.63 -4.44
N ASP A 38 -3.07 9.52 -4.63
CA ASP A 38 -2.98 10.62 -5.59
C ASP A 38 -1.82 11.56 -5.30
N ARG A 39 -1.59 11.91 -4.03
CA ARG A 39 -0.46 12.75 -3.61
C ARG A 39 0.88 12.12 -3.98
N ILE A 40 1.05 10.82 -3.73
CA ILE A 40 2.27 10.08 -4.05
C ILE A 40 2.42 9.92 -5.57
N ALA A 41 1.35 9.54 -6.27
CA ALA A 41 1.37 9.26 -7.71
C ALA A 41 1.60 10.52 -8.57
N LYS A 42 1.15 11.69 -8.10
CA LYS A 42 1.28 12.97 -8.78
C LYS A 42 2.51 13.78 -8.34
N ALA A 43 3.32 13.24 -7.43
CA ALA A 43 4.50 13.92 -6.92
C ALA A 43 5.47 14.28 -8.06
N ARG A 44 5.89 15.55 -8.08
CA ARG A 44 6.83 16.07 -9.09
C ARG A 44 8.21 16.34 -8.52
N LYS A 45 8.30 16.50 -7.20
CA LYS A 45 9.53 16.73 -6.46
C LYS A 45 9.73 15.62 -5.43
N LEU A 46 10.97 15.35 -5.08
CA LEU A 46 11.32 14.28 -4.15
C LEU A 46 10.74 14.56 -2.75
N GLU A 47 10.73 15.82 -2.34
CA GLU A 47 10.19 16.26 -1.05
C GLU A 47 8.69 15.98 -0.97
N ASP A 48 7.93 16.31 -2.02
CA ASP A 48 6.48 16.03 -2.08
C ASP A 48 6.19 14.52 -2.02
N PHE A 49 7.04 13.72 -2.68
CA PHE A 49 6.93 12.27 -2.69
C PHE A 49 7.21 11.68 -1.29
N ALA A 50 8.30 12.11 -0.65
CA ALA A 50 8.68 11.71 0.69
C ALA A 50 7.60 12.11 1.71
N GLU A 51 7.14 13.36 1.66
CA GLU A 51 6.05 13.86 2.52
C GLU A 51 4.75 13.06 2.32
N GLY A 52 4.42 12.72 1.06
CA GLY A 52 3.29 11.85 0.74
C GLY A 52 3.38 10.49 1.43
N ILE A 53 4.55 9.86 1.37
CA ILE A 53 4.82 8.58 2.05
C ILE A 53 4.69 8.74 3.57
N TYR A 54 5.37 9.71 4.17
CA TYR A 54 5.31 9.92 5.62
C TYR A 54 3.88 10.19 6.11
N ASN A 55 3.11 10.99 5.38
CA ASN A 55 1.71 11.26 5.73
C ASN A 55 0.84 10.01 5.68
N ALA A 56 1.05 9.13 4.70
CA ALA A 56 0.36 7.85 4.66
C ALA A 56 0.76 6.99 5.88
N LEU A 57 2.06 6.91 6.19
CA LEU A 57 2.61 6.11 7.28
C LEU A 57 2.09 6.48 8.67
N ARG A 58 1.69 7.73 8.91
CA ARG A 58 1.07 8.17 10.18
C ARG A 58 -0.17 7.36 10.56
N ARG A 59 -0.80 6.69 9.59
CA ARG A 59 -2.02 5.90 9.77
C ARG A 59 -1.74 4.44 10.01
N ARG A 60 -0.49 4.00 9.92
CA ARG A 60 -0.09 2.58 10.01
C ARG A 60 -0.66 1.91 11.26
N GLU A 61 -0.55 2.56 12.41
CA GLU A 61 -1.02 1.97 13.68
C GLU A 61 -2.54 1.77 13.68
N SER A 62 -3.30 2.80 13.29
CA SER A 62 -4.76 2.71 13.18
C SER A 62 -5.19 1.66 12.15
N LEU A 63 -4.52 1.61 11.00
CA LEU A 63 -4.76 0.64 9.94
C LEU A 63 -4.51 -0.80 10.43
N LEU A 64 -3.41 -1.02 11.15
CA LEU A 64 -3.09 -2.33 11.73
C LEU A 64 -4.14 -2.75 12.76
N GLN A 65 -4.55 -1.84 13.65
CA GLN A 65 -5.56 -2.14 14.66
C GLN A 65 -6.89 -2.55 14.00
N LYS A 66 -7.37 -1.78 13.01
CA LYS A 66 -8.60 -2.12 12.27
C LYS A 66 -8.52 -3.52 11.63
N LEU A 67 -7.40 -3.85 10.99
CA LEU A 67 -7.23 -5.16 10.37
C LEU A 67 -7.17 -6.30 11.41
N LEU A 68 -6.54 -6.06 12.57
CA LEU A 68 -6.48 -7.03 13.66
C LEU A 68 -7.86 -7.28 14.28
N ASP A 69 -8.65 -6.23 14.48
CA ASP A 69 -10.00 -6.34 15.02
C ASP A 69 -10.91 -7.17 14.09
N GLU A 70 -10.86 -6.90 12.78
CA GLU A 70 -11.65 -7.68 11.80
C GLU A 70 -11.13 -9.12 11.68
N LYS A 71 -9.82 -9.33 11.84
CA LYS A 71 -9.22 -10.69 11.88
C LYS A 71 -9.73 -11.52 13.05
N VAL A 72 -9.99 -10.91 14.20
CA VAL A 72 -10.55 -11.61 15.37
C VAL A 72 -12.00 -12.03 15.11
N LYS A 73 -12.77 -11.21 14.38
CA LYS A 73 -14.17 -11.49 14.03
C LYS A 73 -14.33 -12.52 12.91
N ALA A 74 -13.34 -12.66 12.04
CA ALA A 74 -13.31 -13.77 11.11
C ALA A 74 -13.29 -15.07 11.93
N GLU A 75 -14.45 -15.74 12.01
CA GLU A 75 -14.58 -17.09 12.60
C GLU A 75 -13.49 -18.00 12.04
N ARG A 76 -13.28 -19.19 12.63
CA ARG A 76 -12.21 -20.15 12.25
C ARG A 76 -12.30 -20.72 10.80
N GLY A 77 -12.91 -20.01 9.85
CA GLY A 77 -12.83 -20.20 8.41
C GLY A 77 -11.52 -19.65 7.83
N ASN A 78 -10.81 -20.52 7.10
CA ASN A 78 -9.39 -20.35 6.78
C ASN A 78 -9.12 -19.18 5.79
N GLU A 79 -10.01 -18.90 4.84
CA GLU A 79 -9.68 -18.02 3.70
C GLU A 79 -9.68 -16.51 4.02
N ASP A 80 -10.74 -15.98 4.65
CA ASP A 80 -10.83 -14.56 5.01
C ASP A 80 -9.74 -14.17 6.03
N LYS A 81 -9.54 -15.04 7.02
CA LYS A 81 -8.46 -14.88 8.01
C LYS A 81 -7.09 -14.89 7.34
N ASN A 82 -6.82 -15.81 6.43
CA ASN A 82 -5.56 -15.85 5.68
C ASN A 82 -5.36 -14.60 4.82
N PHE A 83 -6.44 -14.07 4.24
CA PHE A 83 -6.38 -12.84 3.46
C PHE A 83 -6.05 -11.63 4.34
N LEU A 84 -6.69 -11.51 5.50
CA LEU A 84 -6.40 -10.47 6.49
C LEU A 84 -4.97 -10.60 7.05
N GLU A 85 -4.48 -11.82 7.26
CA GLU A 85 -3.08 -12.08 7.65
C GLU A 85 -2.08 -11.60 6.59
N LYS A 86 -2.36 -11.84 5.31
CA LYS A 86 -1.55 -11.33 4.21
C LYS A 86 -1.57 -9.81 4.16
N ALA A 87 -2.74 -9.18 4.36
CA ALA A 87 -2.85 -7.72 4.41
C ALA A 87 -2.04 -7.14 5.58
N ILE A 88 -2.19 -7.69 6.79
CA ILE A 88 -1.42 -7.28 7.96
C ILE A 88 0.08 -7.42 7.71
N LYS A 89 0.51 -8.53 7.10
CA LYS A 89 1.91 -8.73 6.73
C LYS A 89 2.40 -7.66 5.77
N LYS A 90 1.67 -7.36 4.69
CA LYS A 90 2.01 -6.29 3.73
C LYS A 90 2.15 -4.92 4.41
N VAL A 91 1.27 -4.60 5.37
CA VAL A 91 1.37 -3.34 6.14
C VAL A 91 2.63 -3.29 7.00
N LYS A 92 3.03 -4.42 7.61
CA LYS A 92 4.24 -4.53 8.43
C LYS A 92 5.53 -4.59 7.61
N ASP A 93 5.47 -5.19 6.42
CA ASP A 93 6.63 -5.41 5.57
C ASP A 93 7.18 -4.10 4.97
N PHE A 94 6.33 -3.08 4.77
CA PHE A 94 6.79 -1.76 4.36
C PHE A 94 7.42 -1.05 5.57
N SER A 95 8.75 -0.93 5.60
CA SER A 95 9.51 -0.40 6.75
C SER A 95 10.18 0.94 6.45
N ASP A 96 10.72 1.58 7.48
CA ASP A 96 11.45 2.86 7.33
C ASP A 96 12.66 2.71 6.40
N SER A 97 13.33 1.55 6.42
CA SER A 97 14.40 1.22 5.47
C SER A 97 13.94 1.16 4.00
N ASP A 98 12.67 0.87 3.72
CA ASP A 98 12.12 0.97 2.37
C ASP A 98 11.90 2.42 1.96
N VAL A 99 11.48 3.27 2.90
CA VAL A 99 11.33 4.72 2.69
C VAL A 99 12.70 5.31 2.36
N ASP A 100 13.70 5.04 3.19
CA ASP A 100 15.06 5.50 2.97
C ASP A 100 15.60 5.03 1.62
N ARG A 101 15.34 3.76 1.26
CA ARG A 101 15.76 3.23 -0.03
C ARG A 101 15.08 3.96 -1.19
N LEU A 102 13.77 4.19 -1.11
CA LEU A 102 13.02 4.91 -2.14
C LEU A 102 13.56 6.34 -2.32
N ILE A 103 13.77 7.05 -1.21
CA ILE A 103 14.25 8.44 -1.23
C ILE A 103 15.69 8.48 -1.77
N ASN A 104 16.61 7.73 -1.16
CA ASN A 104 18.03 7.74 -1.52
C ASN A 104 18.27 7.29 -2.96
N SER A 105 17.48 6.32 -3.46
CA SER A 105 17.60 5.88 -4.84
C SER A 105 17.15 6.95 -5.84
N LEU A 106 16.32 7.91 -5.42
CA LEU A 106 15.79 8.97 -6.27
C LEU A 106 16.55 10.30 -6.12
N SER A 107 17.31 10.50 -5.03
CA SER A 107 18.06 11.73 -4.75
C SER A 107 18.99 12.17 -5.89
N ASP A 108 19.64 11.21 -6.54
CA ASP A 108 20.60 11.48 -7.63
C ASP A 108 20.01 11.22 -9.03
N ARG A 109 18.69 11.03 -9.13
CA ARG A 109 18.00 10.69 -10.39
C ARG A 109 17.23 11.87 -10.96
N SER A 110 16.95 11.80 -12.26
CA SER A 110 16.13 12.80 -12.94
C SER A 110 14.67 12.77 -12.47
N ASP A 111 14.00 13.91 -12.56
CA ASP A 111 12.55 14.05 -12.30
C ASP A 111 11.68 13.04 -13.07
N SER A 112 12.14 12.61 -14.26
CA SER A 112 11.44 11.60 -15.04
C SER A 112 11.40 10.23 -14.36
N GLN A 113 12.47 9.86 -13.63
CA GLN A 113 12.52 8.62 -12.86
C GLN A 113 11.59 8.66 -11.66
N LEU A 114 11.55 9.79 -10.96
CA LEU A 114 10.58 10.02 -9.88
C LEU A 114 9.14 9.88 -10.41
N LYS A 115 8.80 10.56 -11.50
CA LYS A 115 7.45 10.49 -12.10
C LYS A 115 7.08 9.05 -12.50
N LEU A 116 8.02 8.31 -13.07
CA LEU A 116 7.80 6.92 -13.44
C LEU A 116 7.55 6.03 -12.20
N LEU A 117 8.35 6.21 -11.15
CA LEU A 117 8.20 5.47 -9.89
C LEU A 117 6.88 5.80 -9.19
N ALA A 118 6.58 7.08 -9.05
CA ALA A 118 5.33 7.59 -8.48
C ALA A 118 4.11 7.03 -9.25
N SER A 119 4.14 7.12 -10.58
CA SER A 119 3.06 6.59 -11.44
C SER A 119 2.93 5.07 -11.32
N TYR A 120 4.05 4.35 -11.24
CA TYR A 120 4.06 2.90 -11.00
C TYR A 120 3.39 2.55 -9.67
N VAL A 121 3.82 3.19 -8.58
CA VAL A 121 3.26 2.98 -7.24
C VAL A 121 1.76 3.25 -7.23
N GLY A 122 1.33 4.39 -7.80
CA GLY A 122 -0.08 4.75 -7.89
C GLY A 122 -0.91 3.74 -8.68
N SER A 123 -0.45 3.37 -9.88
CA SER A 123 -1.14 2.41 -10.74
C SER A 123 -1.27 1.03 -10.07
N MET A 124 -0.22 0.60 -9.37
CA MET A 124 -0.21 -0.66 -8.64
C MET A 124 -1.11 -0.63 -7.41
N ALA A 125 -1.12 0.46 -6.65
CA ALA A 125 -1.98 0.61 -5.48
C ALA A 125 -3.48 0.63 -5.86
N LEU A 126 -3.79 1.21 -7.03
CA LEU A 126 -5.15 1.26 -7.59
C LEU A 126 -5.56 -0.04 -8.29
N ALA A 127 -4.65 -1.01 -8.47
CA ALA A 127 -5.00 -2.28 -9.11
C ALA A 127 -6.14 -2.94 -8.32
N HIS A 128 -7.29 -3.07 -8.99
CA HIS A 128 -8.58 -3.23 -8.32
C HIS A 128 -8.77 -4.59 -7.62
N GLU A 129 -8.12 -5.67 -8.08
CA GLU A 129 -8.48 -7.02 -7.64
C GLU A 129 -8.23 -7.25 -6.15
N GLU A 130 -7.02 -6.95 -5.64
CA GLU A 130 -6.69 -7.19 -4.24
C GLU A 130 -7.40 -6.23 -3.28
N SER A 131 -7.49 -4.95 -3.65
CA SER A 131 -8.13 -3.91 -2.83
C SER A 131 -9.65 -4.08 -2.75
N THR A 132 -10.29 -4.44 -3.85
CA THR A 132 -11.73 -4.76 -3.90
C THR A 132 -12.03 -6.00 -3.06
N ARG A 133 -11.25 -7.07 -3.23
CA ARG A 133 -11.44 -8.30 -2.44
C ARG A 133 -11.28 -8.05 -0.95
N LEU A 134 -10.28 -7.27 -0.53
CA LEU A 134 -10.11 -6.88 0.87
C LEU A 134 -11.36 -6.14 1.38
N ARG A 135 -11.85 -5.17 0.60
CA ARG A 135 -13.03 -4.39 0.97
C ARG A 135 -14.28 -5.28 1.12
N GLU A 136 -14.52 -6.20 0.21
CA GLU A 136 -15.63 -7.16 0.28
C GLU A 136 -15.57 -8.02 1.55
N ILE A 137 -14.37 -8.48 1.94
CA ILE A 137 -14.16 -9.23 3.19
C ILE A 137 -14.52 -8.36 4.39
N LEU A 138 -14.01 -7.12 4.45
CA LEU A 138 -14.26 -6.20 5.56
C LEU A 138 -15.76 -5.85 5.67
N GLU A 139 -16.43 -5.59 4.55
CA GLU A 139 -17.87 -5.33 4.52
C GLU A 139 -18.68 -6.54 4.99
N ARG A 140 -18.32 -7.74 4.55
CA ARG A 140 -18.97 -8.99 4.99
C ARG A 140 -18.83 -9.17 6.50
N LEU A 141 -17.62 -9.04 7.05
CA LEU A 141 -17.37 -9.20 8.49
C LEU A 141 -18.13 -8.17 9.34
N ARG A 142 -18.22 -6.92 8.87
CA ARG A 142 -19.02 -5.89 9.55
C ARG A 142 -20.51 -6.21 9.57
N ARG A 143 -21.06 -6.79 8.49
CA ARG A 143 -22.47 -7.22 8.43
C ARG A 143 -22.74 -8.39 9.38
N THR A 144 -21.84 -9.38 9.44
CA THR A 144 -22.01 -10.56 10.30
C THR A 144 -21.84 -10.23 11.78
N GLY A 145 -20.93 -9.31 12.14
CA GLY A 145 -20.73 -8.86 13.52
C GLY A 145 -21.77 -7.87 14.06
N SER A 146 -22.81 -7.54 13.29
CA SER A 146 -23.85 -6.56 13.66
C SER A 146 -25.19 -7.21 14.07
N GLN A 147 -25.26 -8.53 14.24
CA GLN A 147 -26.44 -9.19 14.81
C GLN A 147 -26.27 -9.33 16.34
N PRO A 148 -27.15 -8.70 17.15
CA PRO A 148 -27.17 -8.86 18.60
C PRO A 148 -27.62 -10.25 19.04
#